data_AF-A0A397A5C6-F1
#
_entry.id   AF-A0A397A5C6-F1
#
_cell.length_a   1.000
_cell.length_b   1.000
_cell.length_c   1.000
_cell.angle_alpha   90.00
_cell.angle_beta   90.00
_cell.angle_gamma   90.00
#
_symmetry.space_group_name_H-M   'P 1'
#
loop_
_entity.id
_entity.type
_entity.pdbx_description
1 polymer ?
#
loop_
_entity_poly.entity_id
_entity_poly.type
_entity_poly.pdbx_seq_one_letter_code
_entity_poly.pdbx_strand_id
1 'polypeptide(L)'
;CYEAGQAKNTYGTGCFFMMNTGTKPISSTKGLLTTVGYQLGTSPCVYALEGSVAVAGKVVQWLRDNMKMISKPSEIESLALAVPDNGGCYFVPAFSGLYAPYWRSDARGIICGLTGYVTREHLARASLEAVAFQVMDVVHAMQEEAGIELSSLRVDGGMIENNLLMQIQADLLDSKVVRPVVSETTALGAAFAAGVAVGVWKDTDELVKTWHVAKVWRSEMHEDARAKLTSEWKKAIDRTLNWAD
;
A
#
# COMPACT_ATOMS: atom_id res chain seq x y z
N CYS A 1 4.84 -10.10 -11.29
CA CYS A 1 4.11 -9.10 -12.11
C CYS A 1 4.88 -8.90 -13.40
N TYR A 2 4.62 -9.74 -14.40
CA TYR A 2 5.40 -9.78 -15.65
C TYR A 2 4.68 -9.11 -16.83
N GLU A 3 3.38 -8.80 -16.68
CA GLU A 3 2.59 -8.10 -17.70
C GLU A 3 2.31 -6.65 -17.29
N ALA A 4 2.14 -5.76 -18.27
CA ALA A 4 1.79 -4.37 -18.03
C ALA A 4 0.45 -4.26 -17.26
N GLY A 5 0.37 -3.33 -16.32
CA GLY A 5 -0.78 -3.16 -15.42
C GLY A 5 -0.84 -4.13 -14.24
N GLN A 6 0.00 -5.17 -14.21
CA GLN A 6 0.18 -5.94 -12.99
C GLN A 6 1.01 -5.12 -12.00
N ALA A 7 0.47 -4.96 -10.80
CA ALA A 7 1.13 -4.21 -9.74
C ALA A 7 1.29 -5.03 -8.46
N LYS A 8 2.23 -4.59 -7.62
CA LYS A 8 2.40 -5.11 -6.27
C LYS A 8 2.58 -3.97 -5.28
N ASN A 9 2.21 -4.21 -4.03
CA ASN A 9 2.55 -3.36 -2.89
C ASN A 9 3.16 -4.17 -1.74
N THR A 10 4.31 -3.73 -1.22
CA THR A 10 4.91 -4.32 -0.02
C THR A 10 4.49 -3.52 1.19
N TYR A 11 3.89 -4.15 2.19
CA TYR A 11 3.52 -3.54 3.46
C TYR A 11 4.54 -3.87 4.55
N GLY A 12 5.57 -3.03 4.66
CA GLY A 12 6.62 -3.11 5.68
C GLY A 12 6.59 -1.89 6.61
N THR A 13 7.77 -1.40 7.00
CA THR A 13 7.91 -0.15 7.77
C THR A 13 7.25 1.03 7.06
N GLY A 14 7.49 1.13 5.74
CA GLY A 14 6.72 1.92 4.78
C GLY A 14 5.99 1.01 3.79
N CYS A 15 5.31 1.61 2.81
CA CYS A 15 4.79 0.88 1.65
C CYS A 15 5.57 1.26 0.38
N PHE A 16 5.83 0.26 -0.46
CA PHE A 16 6.46 0.45 -1.77
C PHE A 16 5.60 -0.22 -2.82
N PHE A 17 4.96 0.63 -3.63
CA PHE A 17 4.10 0.22 -4.71
C PHE A 17 4.87 0.25 -6.03
N MET A 18 4.72 -0.79 -6.84
CA MET A 18 5.27 -0.85 -8.19
C MET A 18 4.24 -1.38 -9.18
N MET A 19 4.08 -0.68 -10.31
CA MET A 19 3.29 -1.11 -11.45
C MET A 19 4.20 -1.37 -12.66
N ASN A 20 4.10 -2.56 -13.25
CA ASN A 20 4.78 -2.89 -14.50
C ASN A 20 4.19 -2.07 -15.66
N THR A 21 5.02 -1.35 -16.41
CA THR A 21 4.62 -0.52 -17.58
C THR A 21 5.11 -1.10 -18.92
N GLY A 22 5.59 -2.34 -18.92
CA GLY A 22 6.16 -2.99 -20.09
C GLY A 22 7.52 -2.41 -20.48
N THR A 23 7.82 -2.38 -21.77
CA THR A 23 9.14 -1.98 -22.31
C THR A 23 9.27 -0.48 -22.57
N LYS A 24 8.26 0.32 -22.22
CA LYS A 24 8.27 1.77 -22.38
C LYS A 24 8.32 2.44 -21.01
N PRO A 25 9.32 3.31 -20.74
CA PRO A 25 9.32 4.12 -19.53
C PRO A 25 8.22 5.16 -19.61
N ILE A 26 7.50 5.36 -18.50
CA ILE A 26 6.50 6.42 -18.37
C ILE A 26 7.08 7.48 -17.45
N SER A 27 7.32 8.69 -17.97
CA SER A 27 7.78 9.82 -17.17
C SER A 27 6.65 10.36 -16.32
N SER A 28 6.87 10.40 -15.02
CA SER A 28 5.88 10.91 -14.07
C SER A 28 5.92 12.45 -13.95
N THR A 29 4.73 13.01 -13.83
CA THR A 29 4.37 14.41 -13.57
C THR A 29 3.61 14.58 -12.25
N LYS A 30 3.18 13.48 -11.61
CA LYS A 30 2.41 13.46 -10.35
C LYS A 30 3.19 12.95 -9.14
N GLY A 31 4.51 13.05 -9.20
CA GLY A 31 5.37 12.67 -8.07
C GLY A 31 5.53 11.15 -7.90
N LEU A 32 5.31 10.37 -8.94
CA LEU A 32 5.78 8.99 -9.00
C LEU A 32 7.22 8.92 -9.54
N LEU A 33 7.87 7.78 -9.35
CA LEU A 33 9.20 7.51 -9.86
C LEU A 33 9.11 6.59 -11.08
N THR A 34 9.75 6.99 -12.18
CA THR A 34 10.01 6.10 -13.30
C THR A 34 11.26 5.28 -12.98
N THR A 35 11.14 3.95 -12.99
CA THR A 35 12.25 3.06 -12.64
C THR A 35 12.33 1.83 -13.55
N VAL A 36 13.45 1.12 -13.47
CA VAL A 36 13.61 -0.20 -14.06
C VAL A 36 12.94 -1.22 -13.13
N GLY A 37 11.99 -1.99 -13.66
CA GLY A 37 11.39 -3.11 -12.94
C GLY A 37 12.32 -4.32 -12.93
N TYR A 38 12.74 -4.78 -14.11
CA TYR A 38 13.73 -5.86 -14.27
C TYR A 38 14.24 -5.94 -15.72
N GLN A 39 15.40 -6.59 -15.89
CA GLN A 39 15.89 -7.05 -17.19
C GLN A 39 16.47 -8.45 -17.02
N LEU A 40 15.93 -9.45 -17.74
CA LEU A 40 16.39 -10.83 -17.66
C LEU A 40 17.26 -11.17 -18.88
N GLY A 41 18.57 -11.29 -18.66
CA GLY A 41 19.54 -11.58 -19.71
C GLY A 41 19.53 -10.53 -20.81
N THR A 42 19.41 -10.99 -22.06
CA THR A 42 19.35 -10.12 -23.25
C THR A 42 17.93 -9.66 -23.61
N SER A 43 16.92 -10.03 -22.82
CA SER A 43 15.54 -9.59 -23.04
C SER A 43 15.42 -8.07 -22.89
N PRO A 44 14.44 -7.43 -23.58
CA PRO A 44 14.17 -6.01 -23.38
C PRO A 44 13.97 -5.65 -21.90
N CYS A 45 14.48 -4.49 -21.50
CA CYS A 45 14.24 -3.95 -20.17
C CYS A 45 12.75 -3.70 -19.95
N VAL A 46 12.25 -4.09 -18.79
CA VAL A 46 10.88 -3.83 -18.33
C VAL A 46 10.92 -2.72 -17.28
N TYR A 47 10.12 -1.69 -17.49
CA TYR A 47 10.02 -0.51 -16.65
C TYR A 47 8.85 -0.62 -15.67
N ALA A 48 8.90 0.22 -14.65
CA ALA A 48 7.83 0.37 -13.68
C ALA A 48 7.62 1.83 -13.28
N LEU A 49 6.39 2.15 -12.89
CA LEU A 49 6.12 3.29 -12.03
C LEU A 49 6.20 2.83 -10.57
N GLU A 50 6.86 3.63 -9.74
CA GLU A 50 7.03 3.39 -8.31
C GLU A 50 6.46 4.56 -7.51
N GLY A 51 5.82 4.21 -6.39
CA GLY A 51 5.31 5.17 -5.41
C GLY A 51 5.58 4.65 -4.01
N SER A 52 6.07 5.56 -3.17
CA SER A 52 6.59 5.22 -1.85
C SER A 52 5.81 5.94 -0.77
N VAL A 53 5.43 5.20 0.25
CA VAL A 53 4.78 5.69 1.46
C VAL A 53 5.74 5.48 2.62
N ALA A 54 6.21 6.56 3.24
CA ALA A 54 7.23 6.46 4.28
C ALA A 54 6.77 5.75 5.56
N VAL A 55 5.50 5.89 5.91
CA VAL A 55 4.95 5.44 7.19
C VAL A 55 3.75 4.52 6.97
N ALA A 56 4.01 3.22 7.02
CA ALA A 56 3.01 2.16 7.03
C ALA A 56 3.09 1.41 8.36
N GLY A 57 3.80 0.29 8.45
CA GLY A 57 3.99 -0.47 9.69
C GLY A 57 4.62 0.34 10.82
N LYS A 58 5.35 1.41 10.49
CA LYS A 58 5.88 2.37 11.47
C LYS A 58 4.77 3.08 12.27
N VAL A 59 3.55 3.25 11.73
CA VAL A 59 2.42 3.80 12.50
C VAL A 59 2.00 2.85 13.62
N VAL A 60 1.94 1.54 13.33
CA VAL A 60 1.62 0.51 14.32
C VAL A 60 2.72 0.39 15.38
N GLN A 61 3.98 0.48 14.96
CA GLN A 61 5.12 0.53 15.89
C GLN A 61 5.05 1.75 16.80
N TRP A 62 4.73 2.93 16.26
CA TRP A 62 4.57 4.15 17.05
C TRP A 62 3.41 4.06 18.06
N LEU A 63 2.28 3.47 17.67
CA LEU A 63 1.17 3.21 18.60
C LEU A 63 1.57 2.29 19.76
N ARG A 64 2.42 1.28 19.48
CA ARG A 64 2.97 0.37 20.50
C ARG A 64 3.98 1.07 21.40
N ASP A 65 4.99 1.69 20.80
CA ASP A 65 6.19 2.13 21.49
C ASP A 65 6.00 3.48 22.18
N ASN A 66 5.26 4.40 21.56
CA ASN A 66 5.10 5.76 22.04
C ASN A 66 3.75 5.97 22.73
N MET A 67 2.67 5.50 22.11
CA MET A 67 1.31 5.68 22.66
C MET A 67 0.90 4.59 23.64
N LYS A 68 1.66 3.49 23.72
CA LYS A 68 1.38 2.33 24.59
C LYS A 68 -0.05 1.79 24.45
N MET A 69 -0.64 1.91 23.26
CA MET A 69 -2.01 1.47 22.97
C MET A 69 -2.11 -0.04 22.79
N ILE A 70 -1.01 -0.66 22.36
CA ILE A 70 -0.86 -2.10 22.14
C ILE A 70 0.51 -2.53 22.69
N SER A 71 0.65 -3.80 23.05
CA SER A 71 1.91 -4.38 23.57
C SER A 71 2.73 -5.04 22.46
N LYS A 72 2.08 -5.57 21.43
CA LYS A 72 2.72 -6.13 20.22
C LYS A 72 1.96 -5.71 18.96
N PRO A 73 2.63 -5.61 17.80
CA PRO A 73 1.99 -5.12 16.57
C PRO A 73 0.75 -5.93 16.14
N SER A 74 0.71 -7.23 16.40
CA SER A 74 -0.42 -8.10 16.03
C SER A 74 -1.72 -7.81 16.81
N GLU A 75 -1.66 -7.08 17.93
CA GLU A 75 -2.87 -6.69 18.68
C GLU A 75 -3.67 -5.58 18.01
N ILE A 76 -3.08 -4.84 17.06
CA ILE A 76 -3.75 -3.71 16.40
C ILE A 76 -5.02 -4.14 15.68
N GLU A 77 -5.03 -5.33 15.07
CA GLU A 77 -6.17 -5.84 14.33
C GLU A 77 -7.36 -6.09 15.26
N SER A 78 -7.15 -6.84 16.34
CA SER A 78 -8.18 -7.11 17.34
C SER A 78 -8.71 -5.82 17.98
N LEU A 79 -7.84 -4.84 18.23
CA LEU A 79 -8.23 -3.55 18.78
C LEU A 79 -9.08 -2.74 17.80
N ALA A 80 -8.70 -2.71 16.52
CA ALA A 80 -9.45 -2.01 15.47
C ALA A 80 -10.78 -2.70 15.12
N LEU A 81 -10.89 -4.02 15.29
CA LEU A 81 -12.12 -4.81 15.08
C LEU A 81 -13.16 -4.62 16.19
N ALA A 82 -12.80 -4.04 17.33
CA ALA A 82 -13.73 -3.77 18.41
C ALA A 82 -14.71 -2.62 18.08
N VAL A 83 -14.47 -1.89 16.98
CA VAL A 83 -15.34 -0.84 16.45
C VAL A 83 -15.64 -1.11 14.97
N PRO A 84 -16.84 -0.74 14.48
CA PRO A 84 -17.23 -0.99 13.10
C PRO A 84 -16.55 -0.04 12.10
N ASP A 85 -16.12 1.15 12.54
CA ASP A 85 -15.59 2.22 11.71
C ASP A 85 -14.53 3.07 12.45
N ASN A 86 -14.02 4.10 11.80
CA ASN A 86 -13.04 5.04 12.35
C ASN A 86 -13.65 6.12 13.28
N GLY A 87 -14.97 6.11 13.51
CA GLY A 87 -15.66 7.08 14.36
C GLY A 87 -15.60 8.52 13.86
N GLY A 88 -15.30 8.72 12.57
CA GLY A 88 -15.06 10.03 11.95
C GLY A 88 -13.68 10.61 12.21
N CYS A 89 -12.76 9.87 12.83
CA CYS A 89 -11.39 10.32 13.05
C CYS A 89 -10.45 9.83 11.93
N TYR A 90 -9.48 10.67 11.61
CA TYR A 90 -8.49 10.41 10.56
C TYR A 90 -7.09 10.63 11.11
N PHE A 91 -6.17 9.77 10.70
CA PHE A 91 -4.77 9.88 11.05
C PHE A 91 -3.95 10.03 9.78
N VAL A 92 -3.30 11.18 9.59
CA VAL A 92 -2.24 11.32 8.58
C VAL A 92 -0.89 11.08 9.26
N PRO A 93 -0.19 9.95 9.03
CA PRO A 93 0.99 9.58 9.79
C PRO A 93 2.29 10.15 9.18
N ALA A 94 2.33 11.44 8.89
CA ALA A 94 3.46 12.13 8.26
C ALA A 94 4.63 12.39 9.24
N PHE A 95 5.16 11.35 9.89
CA PHE A 95 6.24 11.47 10.89
C PHE A 95 7.56 11.98 10.32
N SER A 96 7.76 11.81 9.02
CA SER A 96 8.93 12.26 8.26
C SER A 96 8.51 13.03 7.00
N GLY A 97 7.37 13.72 7.07
CA GLY A 97 6.70 14.27 5.89
C GLY A 97 5.88 13.24 5.11
N LEU A 98 5.26 13.69 4.02
CA LEU A 98 4.56 12.86 3.04
C LEU A 98 5.44 12.62 1.82
N TYR A 99 5.45 11.38 1.33
CA TYR A 99 6.17 10.98 0.12
C TYR A 99 5.18 11.02 -1.06
N ALA A 100 5.26 10.08 -2.00
CA ALA A 100 4.37 10.05 -3.16
C ALA A 100 2.89 9.96 -2.73
N PRO A 101 1.96 10.60 -3.47
CA PRO A 101 2.20 11.52 -4.58
C PRO A 101 2.52 12.97 -4.14
N TYR A 102 2.54 13.25 -2.84
CA TYR A 102 2.55 14.62 -2.29
C TYR A 102 3.92 15.30 -2.26
N TRP A 103 4.98 14.58 -1.87
CA TRP A 103 6.34 15.10 -1.65
C TRP A 103 6.40 16.37 -0.79
N ARG A 104 5.86 16.27 0.43
CA ARG A 104 5.74 17.38 1.38
C ARG A 104 6.55 17.09 2.63
N SER A 105 7.79 17.59 2.67
CA SER A 105 8.70 17.48 3.82
C SER A 105 8.25 18.30 5.04
N ASP A 106 7.44 19.32 4.80
CA ASP A 106 6.84 20.20 5.79
C ASP A 106 5.63 19.56 6.51
N ALA A 107 5.04 18.51 5.94
CA ALA A 107 3.89 17.83 6.55
C ALA A 107 4.26 17.16 7.89
N ARG A 108 3.33 17.11 8.84
CA ARG A 108 3.51 16.45 10.14
C ARG A 108 2.33 15.57 10.54
N GLY A 109 2.64 14.53 11.33
CA GLY A 109 1.62 13.61 11.81
C GLY A 109 0.46 14.32 12.52
N ILE A 110 -0.76 14.13 12.04
CA ILE A 110 -1.97 14.68 12.70
C ILE A 110 -3.01 13.60 12.93
N ILE A 111 -3.77 13.75 14.01
CA ILE A 111 -5.01 13.03 14.24
C ILE A 111 -6.12 14.08 14.32
N CYS A 112 -7.13 13.99 13.47
CA CYS A 112 -8.23 14.95 13.41
C CYS A 112 -9.59 14.25 13.44
N GLY A 113 -10.67 15.02 13.61
CA GLY A 113 -12.02 14.46 13.73
C GLY A 113 -12.35 13.85 15.10
N LEU A 114 -11.59 14.20 16.14
CA LEU A 114 -11.84 13.70 17.50
C LEU A 114 -13.13 14.30 18.07
N THR A 115 -14.02 13.43 18.54
CA THR A 115 -15.23 13.76 19.29
C THR A 115 -15.25 13.00 20.62
N GLY A 116 -16.17 13.31 21.52
CA GLY A 116 -16.33 12.58 22.78
C GLY A 116 -16.72 11.09 22.62
N TYR A 117 -17.07 10.67 21.40
CA TYR A 117 -17.36 9.27 21.05
C TYR A 117 -16.08 8.47 20.72
N VAL A 118 -15.03 9.13 20.25
CA VAL A 118 -13.82 8.46 19.75
C VAL A 118 -13.06 7.79 20.89
N THR A 119 -12.70 6.52 20.66
CA THR A 119 -11.95 5.69 21.60
C THR A 119 -10.60 5.27 21.01
N ARG A 120 -9.77 4.59 21.80
CA ARG A 120 -8.49 4.05 21.30
C ARG A 120 -8.67 3.00 20.20
N GLU A 121 -9.80 2.28 20.20
CA GLU A 121 -10.17 1.31 19.17
C GLU A 121 -10.39 2.00 17.82
N HIS A 122 -11.05 3.17 17.82
CA HIS A 122 -11.21 4.01 16.64
C HIS A 122 -9.87 4.57 16.14
N LEU A 123 -8.95 4.93 17.04
CA LEU A 123 -7.60 5.36 16.64
C LEU A 123 -6.80 4.20 16.01
N ALA A 124 -6.94 2.98 16.54
CA ALA A 124 -6.33 1.79 15.93
C ALA A 124 -6.89 1.52 14.54
N ARG A 125 -8.22 1.66 14.37
CA ARG A 125 -8.89 1.59 13.07
C ARG A 125 -8.37 2.64 12.09
N ALA A 126 -8.37 3.91 12.49
CA ALA A 126 -7.91 5.02 11.67
C ALA A 126 -6.43 4.88 11.28
N SER A 127 -5.58 4.28 12.12
CA SER A 127 -4.20 3.98 11.76
C SER A 127 -4.07 2.94 10.65
N LEU A 128 -4.90 1.89 10.63
CA LEU A 128 -4.89 0.91 9.53
C LEU A 128 -5.46 1.52 8.25
N GLU A 129 -6.55 2.27 8.36
CA GLU A 129 -7.13 3.01 7.23
C GLU A 129 -6.14 4.02 6.63
N ALA A 130 -5.37 4.72 7.47
CA ALA A 130 -4.33 5.65 7.01
C ALA A 130 -3.27 4.98 6.12
N VAL A 131 -2.90 3.74 6.41
CA VAL A 131 -2.00 2.97 5.53
C VAL A 131 -2.68 2.69 4.20
N ALA A 132 -3.93 2.25 4.23
CA ALA A 132 -4.67 1.92 3.02
C ALA A 132 -4.99 3.14 2.14
N PHE A 133 -5.30 4.29 2.75
CA PHE A 133 -5.51 5.55 2.06
C PHE A 133 -4.25 6.06 1.36
N GLN A 134 -3.10 6.05 2.03
CA GLN A 134 -1.84 6.46 1.40
C GLN A 134 -1.50 5.57 0.20
N VAL A 135 -1.77 4.26 0.27
CA VAL A 135 -1.62 3.36 -0.88
C VAL A 135 -2.63 3.70 -1.98
N MET A 136 -3.88 4.01 -1.62
CA MET A 136 -4.91 4.44 -2.57
C MET A 136 -4.50 5.72 -3.32
N ASP A 137 -3.93 6.72 -2.65
CA ASP A 137 -3.46 7.95 -3.32
C ASP A 137 -2.36 7.65 -4.35
N VAL A 138 -1.43 6.75 -4.02
CA VAL A 138 -0.38 6.29 -4.95
C VAL A 138 -0.97 5.53 -6.13
N VAL A 139 -1.92 4.61 -5.88
CA VAL A 139 -2.58 3.83 -6.93
C VAL A 139 -3.34 4.74 -7.90
N HIS A 140 -4.13 5.68 -7.39
CA HIS A 140 -4.88 6.61 -8.23
C HIS A 140 -3.94 7.48 -9.08
N ALA A 141 -2.84 7.99 -8.50
CA ALA A 141 -1.83 8.70 -9.28
C ALA A 141 -1.25 7.81 -10.39
N MET A 142 -0.96 6.54 -10.11
CA MET A 142 -0.42 5.61 -11.10
C MET A 142 -1.38 5.29 -12.23
N GLN A 143 -2.64 4.99 -11.93
CA GLN A 143 -3.64 4.68 -12.96
C GLN A 143 -3.83 5.88 -13.90
N GLU A 144 -3.84 7.09 -13.35
CA GLU A 144 -3.98 8.31 -14.13
C GLU A 144 -2.76 8.56 -15.04
N GLU A 145 -1.53 8.38 -14.54
CA GLU A 145 -0.32 8.62 -15.34
C GLU A 145 -0.03 7.51 -16.35
N ALA A 146 -0.32 6.25 -15.98
CA ALA A 146 -0.11 5.12 -16.87
C ALA A 146 -1.21 4.98 -17.93
N GLY A 147 -2.42 5.51 -17.66
CA GLY A 147 -3.61 5.19 -18.45
C GLY A 147 -3.96 3.71 -18.40
N ILE A 148 -3.57 3.01 -17.33
CA ILE A 148 -3.76 1.57 -17.14
C ILE A 148 -4.54 1.35 -15.84
N GLU A 149 -5.67 0.68 -15.96
CA GLU A 149 -6.49 0.27 -14.81
C GLU A 149 -5.81 -0.84 -13.99
N LEU A 150 -5.89 -0.72 -12.67
CA LEU A 150 -5.36 -1.73 -11.76
C LEU A 150 -6.27 -2.97 -11.76
N SER A 151 -5.83 -4.06 -12.38
CA SER A 151 -6.61 -5.31 -12.42
C SER A 151 -6.71 -6.03 -11.06
N SER A 152 -5.62 -6.01 -10.30
CA SER A 152 -5.51 -6.56 -8.95
C SER A 152 -4.24 -6.05 -8.29
N LEU A 153 -4.27 -5.92 -6.96
CA LEU A 153 -3.12 -5.60 -6.15
C LEU A 153 -2.54 -6.86 -5.52
N ARG A 154 -1.35 -7.28 -5.96
CA ARG A 154 -0.60 -8.34 -5.26
C ARG A 154 0.10 -7.73 -4.04
N VAL A 155 0.00 -8.39 -2.89
CA VAL A 155 0.51 -7.83 -1.64
C VAL A 155 1.50 -8.77 -0.98
N ASP A 156 2.52 -8.19 -0.34
CA ASP A 156 3.52 -8.90 0.44
C ASP A 156 4.01 -8.05 1.62
N GLY A 157 4.90 -8.60 2.45
CA GLY A 157 5.42 -7.94 3.65
C GLY A 157 4.61 -8.22 4.92
N GLY A 158 5.15 -7.81 6.07
CA GLY A 158 4.66 -8.26 7.38
C GLY A 158 3.23 -7.83 7.73
N MET A 159 2.70 -6.72 7.18
CA MET A 159 1.34 -6.30 7.52
C MET A 159 0.23 -7.06 6.79
N ILE A 160 0.55 -7.89 5.78
CA ILE A 160 -0.47 -8.64 5.03
C ILE A 160 -1.14 -9.75 5.86
N GLU A 161 -0.63 -10.02 7.06
CA GLU A 161 -1.30 -10.87 8.04
C GLU A 161 -2.51 -10.21 8.70
N ASN A 162 -2.58 -8.87 8.66
CA ASN A 162 -3.74 -8.13 9.13
C ASN A 162 -4.85 -8.19 8.09
N ASN A 163 -5.83 -9.08 8.30
CA ASN A 163 -6.93 -9.31 7.36
C ASN A 163 -7.83 -8.08 7.23
N LEU A 164 -7.98 -7.32 8.32
CA LEU A 164 -8.74 -6.09 8.33
C LEU A 164 -8.14 -5.03 7.39
N LEU A 165 -6.82 -4.82 7.46
CA LEU A 165 -6.11 -3.91 6.55
C LEU A 165 -6.26 -4.35 5.09
N MET A 166 -6.14 -5.65 4.81
CA MET A 166 -6.30 -6.17 3.44
C MET A 166 -7.72 -5.98 2.91
N GLN A 167 -8.73 -6.14 3.76
CA GLN A 167 -10.13 -5.85 3.39
C GLN A 167 -10.33 -4.36 3.13
N ILE A 168 -9.89 -3.48 4.04
CA ILE A 168 -9.96 -2.02 3.85
C ILE A 168 -9.28 -1.60 2.55
N GLN A 169 -8.12 -2.19 2.23
CA GLN A 169 -7.42 -1.86 0.99
C GLN A 169 -8.22 -2.27 -0.26
N ALA A 170 -8.83 -3.47 -0.25
CA ALA A 170 -9.69 -3.91 -1.35
C ALA A 170 -10.93 -3.02 -1.49
N ASP A 171 -11.50 -2.61 -0.36
CA ASP A 171 -12.65 -1.72 -0.28
C ASP A 171 -12.35 -0.35 -0.89
N LEU A 172 -11.22 0.27 -0.50
CA LEU A 172 -10.83 1.60 -0.95
C LEU A 172 -10.38 1.64 -2.42
N LEU A 173 -9.73 0.58 -2.92
CA LEU A 173 -9.25 0.51 -4.31
C LEU A 173 -10.30 -0.01 -5.31
N ASP A 174 -11.44 -0.50 -4.82
CA ASP A 174 -12.40 -1.25 -5.63
C ASP A 174 -11.79 -2.42 -6.43
N SER A 175 -10.72 -3.00 -5.91
CA SER A 175 -9.86 -3.91 -6.67
C SER A 175 -9.55 -5.13 -5.84
N LYS A 176 -9.29 -6.26 -6.51
CA LYS A 176 -8.89 -7.49 -5.81
C LYS A 176 -7.55 -7.28 -5.13
N VAL A 177 -7.47 -7.57 -3.84
CA VAL A 177 -6.20 -7.66 -3.11
C VAL A 177 -5.83 -9.14 -2.99
N VAL A 178 -4.61 -9.51 -3.39
CA VAL A 178 -4.20 -10.91 -3.51
C VAL A 178 -2.93 -11.18 -2.71
N ARG A 179 -3.07 -12.00 -1.66
CA ARG A 179 -1.95 -12.46 -0.83
C ARG A 179 -1.44 -13.81 -1.36
N PRO A 180 -0.14 -13.93 -1.68
CA PRO A 180 0.47 -15.19 -2.07
C PRO A 180 0.70 -16.13 -0.88
N VAL A 181 0.92 -17.42 -1.15
CA VAL A 181 1.36 -18.40 -0.14
C VAL A 181 2.75 -18.07 0.41
N VAL A 182 3.66 -17.62 -0.45
CA VAL A 182 4.99 -17.18 -0.05
C VAL A 182 4.98 -15.66 0.13
N SER A 183 5.04 -15.20 1.38
CA SER A 183 5.00 -13.78 1.75
C SER A 183 6.34 -13.05 1.55
N GLU A 184 7.47 -13.76 1.61
CA GLU A 184 8.82 -13.21 1.40
C GLU A 184 9.16 -13.12 -0.09
N THR A 185 8.40 -12.29 -0.82
CA THR A 185 8.49 -12.15 -2.28
C THR A 185 9.80 -11.50 -2.74
N THR A 186 10.45 -10.68 -1.89
CA THR A 186 11.76 -10.08 -2.18
C THR A 186 12.82 -11.15 -2.40
N ALA A 187 12.96 -12.09 -1.45
CA ALA A 187 13.90 -13.19 -1.56
C ALA A 187 13.53 -14.13 -2.71
N LEU A 188 12.23 -14.40 -2.88
CA LEU A 188 11.73 -15.24 -3.96
C LEU A 188 12.04 -14.65 -5.35
N GLY A 189 11.89 -13.34 -5.53
CA GLY A 189 12.20 -12.66 -6.80
C GLY A 189 13.69 -12.77 -7.17
N ALA A 190 14.59 -12.64 -6.20
CA ALA A 190 16.02 -12.86 -6.41
C ALA A 190 16.34 -14.32 -6.80
N ALA A 191 15.72 -15.28 -6.10
CA ALA A 191 15.87 -16.70 -6.42
C ALA A 191 15.34 -17.03 -7.83
N PHE A 192 14.21 -16.44 -8.23
CA PHE A 192 13.66 -16.59 -9.57
C PHE A 192 14.58 -16.01 -10.64
N ALA A 193 15.11 -14.80 -10.46
CA ALA A 193 16.03 -14.21 -11.42
C ALA A 193 17.30 -15.06 -11.62
N ALA A 194 17.91 -15.51 -10.52
CA ALA A 194 19.07 -16.40 -10.58
C ALA A 194 18.72 -17.77 -11.18
N GLY A 195 17.59 -18.35 -10.78
CA GLY A 195 17.13 -19.65 -11.25
C GLY A 195 16.83 -19.67 -12.74
N VAL A 196 16.23 -18.61 -13.29
CA VAL A 196 16.06 -18.45 -14.74
C VAL A 196 17.41 -18.34 -15.45
N ALA A 197 18.36 -17.56 -14.88
CA ALA A 197 19.67 -17.37 -15.50
C ALA A 197 20.48 -18.68 -15.61
N VAL A 198 20.29 -19.63 -14.68
CA VAL A 198 20.98 -20.93 -14.67
C VAL A 198 20.12 -22.11 -15.15
N GLY A 199 18.90 -21.86 -15.61
CA GLY A 199 18.02 -22.87 -16.21
C GLY A 199 17.29 -23.79 -15.22
N VAL A 200 17.15 -23.40 -13.94
CA VAL A 200 16.22 -24.07 -12.99
C VAL A 200 14.78 -23.90 -13.46
N TRP A 201 14.45 -22.71 -13.96
CA TRP A 201 13.21 -22.43 -14.69
C TRP A 201 13.58 -21.90 -16.08
N LYS A 202 12.74 -22.21 -17.06
CA LYS A 202 12.94 -21.84 -18.46
C LYS A 202 12.74 -20.35 -18.69
N ASP A 203 11.65 -19.79 -18.18
CA ASP A 203 11.18 -18.45 -18.48
C ASP A 203 10.18 -17.93 -17.43
N THR A 204 9.70 -16.71 -17.60
CA THR A 204 8.69 -16.09 -16.72
C THR A 204 7.35 -16.82 -16.74
N ASP A 205 7.00 -17.50 -17.84
CA ASP A 205 5.73 -18.23 -17.94
C ASP A 205 5.74 -19.46 -17.04
N GLU A 206 6.89 -20.12 -16.91
CA GLU A 206 7.08 -21.18 -15.93
C GLU A 206 6.98 -20.65 -14.49
N LEU A 207 7.61 -19.50 -14.20
CA LEU A 207 7.54 -18.88 -12.88
C LEU A 207 6.11 -18.53 -12.45
N VAL A 208 5.27 -18.05 -13.37
CA VAL A 208 3.85 -17.77 -13.10
C VAL A 208 3.12 -19.00 -12.58
N LYS A 209 3.46 -20.20 -13.07
CA LYS A 209 2.82 -21.47 -12.63
C LYS A 209 3.22 -21.87 -11.21
N THR A 210 4.35 -21.37 -10.71
CA THR A 210 4.80 -21.63 -9.34
C THR A 210 4.15 -20.72 -8.31
N TRP A 211 3.50 -19.64 -8.76
CA TRP A 211 2.88 -18.66 -7.88
C TRP A 211 1.49 -19.11 -7.45
N HIS A 212 1.30 -19.28 -6.14
CA HIS A 212 0.06 -19.76 -5.55
C HIS A 212 -0.58 -18.69 -4.68
N VAL A 213 -1.89 -18.54 -4.81
CA VAL A 213 -2.70 -17.62 -4.02
C VAL A 213 -3.05 -18.26 -2.68
N ALA A 214 -2.81 -17.55 -1.58
CA ALA A 214 -3.29 -17.95 -0.26
C ALA A 214 -4.68 -17.40 0.03
N LYS A 215 -4.92 -16.11 -0.28
CA LYS A 215 -6.20 -15.44 -0.02
C LYS A 215 -6.41 -14.28 -0.99
N VAL A 216 -7.68 -14.04 -1.30
CA VAL A 216 -8.15 -12.91 -2.11
C VAL A 216 -9.21 -12.16 -1.32
N TRP A 217 -9.08 -10.84 -1.26
CA TRP A 217 -10.12 -9.94 -0.77
C TRP A 217 -10.72 -9.19 -1.95
N ARG A 218 -12.01 -8.93 -1.87
CA ARG A 218 -12.80 -8.19 -2.86
C ARG A 218 -13.49 -7.05 -2.11
N SER A 219 -13.71 -5.95 -2.81
CA SER A 219 -14.45 -4.82 -2.24
C SER A 219 -15.84 -5.28 -1.79
N GLU A 220 -16.17 -4.98 -0.55
CA GLU A 220 -17.50 -5.13 0.07
C GLU A 220 -18.13 -3.75 0.36
N MET A 221 -17.39 -2.67 0.09
CA MET A 221 -17.79 -1.29 0.35
C MET A 221 -18.56 -0.67 -0.82
N HIS A 222 -19.70 -0.06 -0.52
CA HIS A 222 -20.49 0.70 -1.48
C HIS A 222 -19.76 1.96 -1.96
N GLU A 223 -19.96 2.33 -3.23
CA GLU A 223 -19.29 3.46 -3.88
C GLU A 223 -19.46 4.78 -3.10
N ASP A 224 -20.67 5.11 -2.65
CA ASP A 224 -20.93 6.33 -1.86
C ASP A 224 -20.13 6.40 -0.56
N ALA A 225 -19.98 5.26 0.12
CA ALA A 225 -19.22 5.17 1.37
C ALA A 225 -17.73 5.39 1.10
N ARG A 226 -17.21 4.76 0.04
CA ARG A 226 -15.83 4.94 -0.43
C ARG A 226 -15.56 6.39 -0.80
N ALA A 227 -16.43 7.00 -1.62
CA ALA A 227 -16.31 8.39 -2.05
C ALA A 227 -16.29 9.36 -0.86
N LYS A 228 -17.14 9.14 0.14
CA LYS A 228 -17.15 9.91 1.39
C LYS A 228 -15.82 9.77 2.13
N LEU A 229 -15.38 8.54 2.40
CA LEU A 229 -14.13 8.27 3.10
C LEU A 229 -12.91 8.89 2.41
N THR A 230 -12.82 8.75 1.08
CA THR A 230 -11.77 9.37 0.27
C THR A 230 -11.83 10.90 0.31
N SER A 231 -13.02 11.50 0.31
CA SER A 231 -13.18 12.95 0.43
C SER A 231 -12.72 13.46 1.80
N GLU A 232 -13.08 12.76 2.87
CA GLU A 232 -12.71 13.12 4.23
C GLU A 232 -11.20 12.90 4.50
N TRP A 233 -10.62 11.84 3.91
CA TRP A 233 -9.17 11.65 3.89
C TRP A 233 -8.43 12.82 3.24
N LYS A 234 -8.89 13.30 2.08
CA LYS A 234 -8.29 14.47 1.41
C LYS A 234 -8.33 15.72 2.30
N LYS A 235 -9.43 15.94 3.03
CA LYS A 235 -9.50 17.03 4.02
C LYS A 235 -8.46 16.85 5.12
N ALA A 236 -8.21 15.62 5.59
CA ALA A 236 -7.17 15.35 6.58
C ALA A 236 -5.78 15.63 6.00
N ILE A 237 -5.51 15.24 4.76
CA ILE A 237 -4.27 15.59 4.05
C ILE A 237 -4.08 17.10 4.01
N ASP A 238 -5.07 17.89 3.61
CA ASP A 238 -4.93 19.34 3.52
C ASP A 238 -4.56 20.00 4.86
N ARG A 239 -4.96 19.39 5.98
CA ARG A 239 -4.64 19.88 7.34
C ARG A 239 -3.24 19.52 7.82
N THR A 240 -2.56 18.55 7.20
CA THR A 240 -1.18 18.19 7.58
C THR A 240 -0.14 19.11 6.93
N LEU A 241 -0.51 19.80 5.85
CA LEU A 241 0.41 20.60 5.03
C LEU A 241 0.75 21.95 5.66
N ASN A 242 1.93 22.47 5.32
CA ASN A 242 2.52 23.72 5.82
C ASN A 242 2.62 23.76 7.35
N TRP A 243 2.92 22.61 7.96
CA TRP A 243 3.00 22.50 9.41
C TRP A 243 4.37 22.89 9.97
N ALA A 244 5.43 22.42 9.33
CA ALA A 244 6.81 22.79 9.66
C ALA A 244 7.35 23.84 8.68
N ASP A 245 8.21 24.72 9.19
CA ASP A 245 8.90 25.77 8.43
C ASP A 245 9.99 25.22 7.50
#